data_AF-A0A0N9I7V8-F1
#
_entry.id   AF-A0A0N9I7V8-F1
#
_cell.length_a   1.000
_cell.length_b   1.000
_cell.length_c   1.000
_cell.angle_alpha   90.00
_cell.angle_beta   90.00
_cell.angle_gamma   90.00
#
_symmetry.space_group_name_H-M   'P 1'
#
loop_
_entity.id
_entity.type
_entity.pdbx_description
1 polymer ?
#
loop_
_entity_poly.entity_id
_entity_poly.type
_entity_poly.pdbx_seq_one_letter_code
_entity_poly.pdbx_strand_id
1 'polypeptide(L)'
;MSQYVSVAAAMTITKPRLQTYLRTPVAPASTWALQDWTGVCDPWSDSETRRRYRDELADAVKECDSWIDGDYAGLWRDLDELTLGFDPDTGSLAVDFDTRADFQLPSVIWACTVLRGLANAMADNDSGLITITADWDGEAVLSLHVSPGQSAFLGRGTKALAEAKDAEFDVRCAVTDSTIDGLL
;
A
#
# COMPACT_ATOMS: atom_id res chain seq x y z
N MET A 1 -10.42 -16.61 -15.41
CA MET A 1 -10.81 -15.70 -14.30
C MET A 1 -9.87 -14.52 -14.37
N SER A 2 -10.39 -13.29 -14.28
CA SER A 2 -9.54 -12.11 -14.11
C SER A 2 -8.89 -12.18 -12.73
N GLN A 3 -7.64 -11.71 -12.62
CA GLN A 3 -6.88 -11.64 -11.38
C GLN A 3 -6.92 -10.20 -10.87
N TYR A 4 -6.89 -10.02 -9.55
CA TYR A 4 -7.01 -8.72 -8.89
C TYR A 4 -6.06 -8.58 -7.72
N VAL A 5 -5.59 -7.35 -7.54
CA VAL A 5 -4.94 -6.89 -6.32
C VAL A 5 -5.93 -6.01 -5.56
N SER A 6 -6.22 -6.41 -4.33
CA SER A 6 -6.97 -5.60 -3.38
C SER A 6 -6.02 -4.98 -2.38
N VAL A 7 -6.20 -3.70 -2.11
CA VAL A 7 -5.38 -2.92 -1.18
C VAL A 7 -6.27 -2.32 -0.13
N ALA A 8 -5.83 -2.48 1.12
CA ALA A 8 -6.47 -1.97 2.31
C ALA A 8 -5.40 -1.27 3.14
N ALA A 9 -5.53 0.03 3.38
CA ALA A 9 -4.54 0.79 4.11
C ALA A 9 -5.18 1.70 5.16
N ALA A 10 -4.56 1.74 6.33
CA ALA A 10 -4.95 2.63 7.41
C ALA A 10 -3.70 3.28 8.00
N MET A 11 -3.74 4.61 8.14
CA MET A 11 -2.61 5.37 8.64
C MET A 11 -3.02 6.69 9.30
N THR A 12 -2.11 7.25 10.07
CA THR A 12 -2.23 8.61 10.59
C THR A 12 -1.43 9.59 9.73
N ILE A 13 -2.08 10.61 9.22
CA ILE A 13 -1.47 11.69 8.44
C ILE A 13 -2.33 12.95 8.48
N THR A 14 -1.74 14.10 8.79
CA THR A 14 -2.51 15.36 8.78
C THR A 14 -2.95 15.76 7.36
N LYS A 15 -4.10 16.43 7.27
CA LYS A 15 -4.67 16.91 5.99
C LYS A 15 -3.68 17.72 5.14
N PRO A 16 -2.90 18.68 5.67
CA PRO A 16 -1.94 19.44 4.86
C PRO A 16 -0.82 18.56 4.27
N ARG A 17 -0.35 17.55 5.01
CA ARG A 17 0.69 16.62 4.53
C ARG A 17 0.14 15.68 3.47
N LEU A 18 -1.08 15.15 3.67
CA LEU A 18 -1.77 14.36 2.65
C LEU A 18 -1.96 15.13 1.34
N GLN A 19 -2.42 16.39 1.43
CA GLN A 19 -2.57 17.26 0.25
C GLN A 19 -1.25 17.54 -0.46
N THR A 20 -0.15 17.61 0.28
CA THR A 20 1.20 17.80 -0.30
C THR A 20 1.66 16.53 -1.01
N TYR A 21 1.50 15.37 -0.39
CA TYR A 21 1.79 14.07 -0.99
C TYR A 21 1.04 13.88 -2.31
N LEU A 22 -0.26 14.14 -2.34
CA LEU A 22 -1.11 13.99 -3.54
C LEU A 22 -0.63 14.82 -4.74
N ARG A 23 0.06 15.94 -4.51
CA ARG A 23 0.58 16.83 -5.56
C ARG A 23 2.04 16.55 -5.93
N THR A 24 2.67 15.59 -5.26
CA THR A 24 4.06 15.23 -5.50
C THR A 24 4.13 14.27 -6.69
N PRO A 25 5.13 14.39 -7.58
CA PRO A 25 5.37 13.38 -8.60
C PRO A 25 5.50 12.00 -7.98
N VAL A 26 4.96 10.98 -8.64
CA VAL A 26 5.08 9.60 -8.17
C VAL A 26 6.55 9.20 -8.20
N ALA A 27 7.06 8.64 -7.10
CA ALA A 27 8.41 8.12 -7.07
C ALA A 27 8.42 6.75 -7.78
N PRO A 28 9.29 6.52 -8.78
CA PRO A 28 9.35 5.22 -9.43
C PRO A 28 9.75 4.12 -8.45
N ALA A 29 9.28 2.89 -8.68
CA ALA A 29 9.59 1.73 -7.87
C ALA A 29 11.10 1.46 -7.79
N SER A 30 11.87 1.81 -8.83
CA SER A 30 13.33 1.71 -8.83
C SER A 30 14.06 2.69 -7.90
N THR A 31 13.38 3.66 -7.29
CA THR A 31 14.00 4.54 -6.28
C THR A 31 14.31 3.81 -4.97
N TRP A 32 13.59 2.71 -4.69
CA TRP A 32 13.89 1.80 -3.58
C TRP A 32 14.89 0.74 -4.03
N ALA A 33 15.76 0.32 -3.11
CA ALA A 33 16.74 -0.72 -3.42
C ALA A 33 16.04 -2.06 -3.71
N LEU A 34 16.59 -2.86 -4.62
CA LEU A 34 16.00 -4.16 -4.99
C LEU A 34 15.78 -5.07 -3.78
N GLN A 35 16.68 -4.99 -2.79
CA GLN A 35 16.55 -5.72 -1.52
C GLN A 35 15.27 -5.34 -0.74
N ASP A 36 14.82 -4.10 -0.84
CA ASP A 36 13.62 -3.59 -0.17
C ASP A 36 12.33 -4.07 -0.86
N TRP A 37 12.45 -4.71 -2.03
CA TRP A 37 11.36 -5.35 -2.77
C TRP A 37 11.26 -6.86 -2.51
N THR A 38 12.28 -7.48 -1.93
CA THR A 38 12.33 -8.94 -1.75
C THR A 38 11.18 -9.48 -0.90
N GLY A 39 10.67 -8.70 0.05
CA GLY A 39 9.54 -9.07 0.89
C GLY A 39 8.21 -9.27 0.13
N VAL A 40 8.07 -8.73 -1.08
CA VAL A 40 6.90 -8.98 -1.97
C VAL A 40 6.76 -10.48 -2.30
N CYS A 41 7.87 -11.22 -2.28
CA CYS A 41 7.89 -12.65 -2.58
C CYS A 41 7.53 -13.52 -1.37
N ASP A 42 7.61 -13.03 -0.13
CA ASP A 42 7.42 -13.83 1.07
C ASP A 42 5.99 -14.34 1.35
N PRO A 43 4.89 -13.65 0.97
CA PRO A 43 3.54 -14.08 1.35
C PRO A 43 3.05 -15.30 0.58
N TRP A 44 3.75 -15.73 -0.48
CA TRP A 44 3.38 -16.88 -1.29
C TRP A 44 3.73 -18.20 -0.58
N SER A 45 2.74 -19.08 -0.43
CA SER A 45 2.93 -20.38 0.24
C SER A 45 3.72 -21.35 -0.65
N ASP A 46 3.46 -21.34 -1.95
CA ASP A 46 4.15 -22.18 -2.91
C ASP A 46 5.62 -21.75 -3.12
N SER A 47 6.51 -22.74 -3.10
CA SER A 47 7.95 -22.50 -3.20
C SER A 47 8.42 -22.20 -4.62
N GLU A 48 7.70 -22.70 -5.64
CA GLU A 48 8.04 -22.45 -7.04
C GLU A 48 7.65 -21.03 -7.46
N THR A 49 6.44 -20.59 -7.09
CA THR A 49 5.99 -19.20 -7.28
C THR A 49 6.95 -18.21 -6.61
N ARG A 50 7.39 -18.48 -5.37
CA ARG A 50 8.38 -17.63 -4.70
C ARG A 50 9.71 -17.55 -5.42
N ARG A 51 10.18 -18.66 -6.00
CA ARG A 51 11.43 -18.68 -6.76
C ARG A 51 11.27 -17.86 -8.03
N ARG A 52 10.21 -18.13 -8.80
CA ARG A 52 9.86 -17.38 -10.02
C ARG A 52 9.83 -15.87 -9.77
N TYR A 53 9.09 -15.42 -8.75
CA TYR A 53 8.97 -13.99 -8.46
C TYR A 53 10.28 -13.36 -7.99
N ARG A 54 11.14 -14.09 -7.28
CA ARG A 54 12.48 -13.59 -6.96
C ARG A 54 13.35 -13.42 -8.20
N ASP A 55 13.26 -14.36 -9.14
CA ASP A 55 14.02 -14.32 -10.40
C ASP A 55 13.51 -13.19 -11.31
N GLU A 56 12.20 -12.92 -11.32
CA GLU A 56 11.54 -11.88 -12.12
C GLU A 56 11.58 -10.48 -11.49
N LEU A 57 11.98 -10.36 -10.21
CA LEU A 57 11.78 -9.14 -9.41
C LEU A 57 12.34 -7.88 -10.06
N ALA A 58 13.57 -7.94 -10.58
CA ALA A 58 14.23 -6.79 -11.17
C ALA A 58 13.54 -6.30 -12.45
N ASP A 59 13.00 -7.22 -13.25
CA ASP A 59 12.28 -6.86 -14.47
C ASP A 59 10.86 -6.41 -14.16
N ALA A 60 10.23 -6.98 -13.12
CA ALA A 60 8.93 -6.52 -12.66
C ALA A 60 8.97 -5.08 -12.10
N VAL A 61 10.06 -4.67 -11.44
CA VAL A 61 10.28 -3.27 -11.02
C VAL A 61 10.35 -2.35 -12.24
N LYS A 62 11.10 -2.73 -13.29
CA LYS A 62 11.21 -1.92 -14.52
C LYS A 62 9.87 -1.82 -15.25
N GLU A 63 9.13 -2.93 -15.31
CA GLU A 63 7.80 -2.96 -15.91
C GLU A 63 6.86 -2.01 -15.15
N CYS A 64 6.83 -2.07 -13.82
CA CYS A 64 6.08 -1.15 -12.98
C CYS A 64 6.46 0.32 -13.23
N ASP A 65 7.75 0.64 -13.34
CA ASP A 65 8.20 2.01 -13.62
C ASP A 65 7.66 2.56 -14.95
N SER A 66 7.43 1.69 -15.94
CA SER A 66 6.86 2.10 -17.23
C SER A 66 5.39 2.51 -17.17
N TRP A 67 4.70 2.16 -16.08
CA TRP A 67 3.28 2.48 -15.85
C TRP A 67 3.09 3.74 -15.01
N ILE A 68 4.16 4.21 -14.35
CA ILE A 68 4.10 5.35 -13.45
C ILE A 68 4.34 6.64 -14.23
N ASP A 69 3.33 7.51 -14.25
CA ASP A 69 3.43 8.87 -14.80
C ASP A 69 2.60 9.85 -13.95
N GLY A 70 3.00 11.12 -13.95
CA GLY A 70 2.29 12.20 -13.25
C GLY A 70 2.48 12.25 -11.73
N ASP A 71 1.43 12.67 -11.02
CA ASP A 71 1.40 12.83 -9.56
C ASP A 71 0.49 11.78 -8.89
N TYR A 72 0.61 11.64 -7.57
CA TYR A 72 -0.19 10.66 -6.83
C TYR A 72 -1.70 10.92 -6.95
N ALA A 73 -2.14 12.18 -7.06
CA ALA A 73 -3.56 12.47 -7.29
C ALA A 73 -4.06 11.92 -8.63
N GLY A 74 -3.26 11.99 -9.68
CA GLY A 74 -3.52 11.34 -10.97
C GLY A 74 -3.57 9.84 -10.82
N LEU A 75 -2.53 9.26 -10.22
CA LEU A 75 -2.39 7.81 -10.03
C LEU A 75 -3.58 7.18 -9.31
N TRP A 76 -4.12 7.86 -8.28
CA TRP A 76 -5.26 7.36 -7.51
C TRP A 76 -6.60 7.48 -8.26
N ARG A 77 -6.73 8.39 -9.24
CA ARG A 77 -7.96 8.51 -10.05
C ARG A 77 -8.14 7.38 -11.04
N ASP A 78 -7.05 6.72 -11.41
CA ASP A 78 -7.05 5.63 -12.39
C ASP A 78 -7.39 4.27 -11.77
N LEU A 79 -7.71 4.25 -10.47
CA LEU A 79 -8.12 3.05 -9.73
C LEU A 79 -9.58 2.68 -10.03
N ASP A 80 -9.83 1.38 -10.22
CA ASP A 80 -11.14 0.86 -10.59
C ASP A 80 -12.20 1.12 -9.50
N GLU A 81 -11.86 0.80 -8.23
CA GLU A 81 -12.78 0.92 -7.09
C GLU A 81 -12.09 1.58 -5.89
N LEU A 82 -11.85 2.89 -5.91
CA LEU A 82 -11.22 3.62 -4.80
C LEU A 82 -12.25 4.10 -3.75
N THR A 83 -12.05 3.68 -2.50
CA THR A 83 -12.71 4.21 -1.30
C THR A 83 -11.70 4.98 -0.45
N LEU A 84 -12.05 6.20 -0.05
CA LEU A 84 -11.21 7.07 0.76
C LEU A 84 -12.01 7.66 1.93
N GLY A 85 -11.55 7.43 3.16
CA GLY A 85 -12.13 8.01 4.37
C GLY A 85 -11.06 8.75 5.18
N PHE A 86 -11.37 9.96 5.64
CA PHE A 86 -10.43 10.80 6.37
C PHE A 86 -11.11 11.52 7.54
N ASP A 87 -10.60 11.32 8.75
CA ASP A 87 -11.04 12.03 9.96
C ASP A 87 -10.07 13.18 10.28
N PRO A 88 -10.49 14.45 10.16
CA PRO A 88 -9.64 15.59 10.46
C PRO A 88 -9.28 15.75 11.94
N ASP A 89 -10.09 15.21 12.87
CA ASP A 89 -9.90 15.44 14.30
C ASP A 89 -8.77 14.56 14.84
N THR A 90 -8.70 13.31 14.39
CA THR A 90 -7.61 12.39 14.74
C THR A 90 -6.47 12.38 13.71
N GLY A 91 -6.69 12.94 12.51
CA GLY A 91 -5.76 12.83 11.39
C GLY A 91 -5.67 11.41 10.83
N SER A 92 -6.74 10.63 10.95
CA SER A 92 -6.82 9.24 10.50
C SER A 92 -7.22 9.16 9.03
N LEU A 93 -6.57 8.28 8.27
CA LEU A 93 -6.81 8.03 6.86
C LEU A 93 -6.99 6.54 6.63
N ALA A 94 -8.13 6.17 6.03
CA ALA A 94 -8.41 4.84 5.52
C ALA A 94 -8.56 4.88 4.00
N VAL A 95 -7.95 3.91 3.32
CA VAL A 95 -7.94 3.79 1.86
C VAL A 95 -8.19 2.33 1.53
N ASP A 96 -9.15 2.05 0.68
CA ASP A 96 -9.34 0.71 0.14
C ASP A 96 -9.50 0.83 -1.38
N PHE A 97 -8.81 -0.01 -2.15
CA PHE A 97 -9.00 -0.07 -3.60
C PHE A 97 -8.74 -1.44 -4.19
N ASP A 98 -9.40 -1.72 -5.30
CA ASP A 98 -9.13 -2.88 -6.15
C ASP A 98 -8.58 -2.43 -7.51
N THR A 99 -7.67 -3.23 -8.06
CA THR A 99 -7.18 -3.06 -9.43
C THR A 99 -6.96 -4.39 -10.10
N ARG A 100 -7.29 -4.47 -11.39
CA ARG A 100 -7.04 -5.66 -12.19
C ARG A 100 -5.54 -5.93 -12.36
N ALA A 101 -5.14 -7.17 -12.16
CA ALA A 101 -3.77 -7.63 -12.31
C ALA A 101 -3.55 -8.34 -13.65
N ASP A 102 -3.27 -7.58 -14.71
CA ASP A 102 -2.89 -8.17 -16.02
C ASP A 102 -1.46 -8.74 -16.00
N PHE A 103 -0.59 -8.18 -15.14
CA PHE A 103 0.75 -8.72 -14.86
C PHE A 103 0.93 -8.86 -13.35
N GLN A 104 1.00 -10.09 -12.87
CA GLN A 104 0.93 -10.42 -11.44
C GLN A 104 1.93 -9.63 -10.56
N LEU A 105 3.23 -9.91 -10.68
CA LEU A 105 4.25 -9.30 -9.82
C LEU A 105 4.37 -7.77 -10.03
N PRO A 106 4.40 -7.25 -11.27
CA PRO A 106 4.37 -5.80 -11.50
C PRO A 106 3.16 -5.10 -10.87
N SER A 107 1.97 -5.71 -10.88
CA SER A 107 0.76 -5.13 -10.26
C SER A 107 0.89 -5.03 -8.74
N VAL A 108 1.51 -6.02 -8.09
CA VAL A 108 1.77 -5.97 -6.64
C VAL A 108 2.81 -4.90 -6.30
N ILE A 109 3.86 -4.75 -7.11
CA ILE A 109 4.88 -3.69 -6.94
C ILE A 109 4.24 -2.32 -7.14
N TRP A 110 3.38 -2.16 -8.14
CA TRP A 110 2.63 -0.94 -8.39
C TRP A 110 1.74 -0.57 -7.19
N ALA A 111 0.94 -1.51 -6.70
CA ALA A 111 0.09 -1.32 -5.52
C ALA A 111 0.88 -0.90 -4.27
N CYS A 112 2.06 -1.50 -4.06
CA CYS A 112 2.99 -1.07 -3.02
C CYS A 112 3.47 0.37 -3.26
N THR A 113 3.89 0.69 -4.49
CA THR A 113 4.49 1.98 -4.85
C THR A 113 3.52 3.14 -4.64
N VAL A 114 2.24 2.95 -4.98
CA VAL A 114 1.17 3.92 -4.73
C VAL A 114 1.24 4.44 -3.30
N LEU A 115 1.36 3.56 -2.30
CA LEU A 115 1.26 3.94 -0.90
C LEU A 115 2.61 4.10 -0.18
N ARG A 116 3.71 3.49 -0.67
CA ARG A 116 5.06 3.67 -0.08
C ARG A 116 5.51 5.13 -0.07
N GLY A 117 5.08 5.93 -1.05
CA GLY A 117 5.40 7.36 -1.12
C GLY A 117 4.91 8.19 0.07
N LEU A 118 3.87 7.73 0.78
CA LEU A 118 3.31 8.42 1.96
C LEU A 118 4.31 8.53 3.10
N ALA A 119 5.26 7.57 3.21
CA ALA A 119 6.32 7.60 4.21
C ALA A 119 7.10 8.93 4.22
N ASN A 120 7.28 9.56 3.05
CA ASN A 120 8.00 10.84 2.93
C ASN A 120 7.20 12.04 3.42
N ALA A 121 5.88 11.90 3.56
CA ALA A 121 4.97 12.93 4.06
C ALA A 121 4.55 12.70 5.53
N MET A 122 5.02 11.61 6.16
CA MET A 122 4.72 11.26 7.55
C MET A 122 5.63 12.02 8.54
N ALA A 123 5.10 12.36 9.71
CA ALA A 123 5.85 12.92 10.83
C ALA A 123 6.11 11.88 11.93
N ASP A 124 7.02 12.15 12.88
CA ASP A 124 7.55 11.18 13.85
C ASP A 124 6.52 10.29 14.60
N ASN A 125 5.29 10.75 14.80
CA ASN A 125 4.22 10.00 15.46
C ASN A 125 3.21 9.34 14.51
N ASP A 126 3.40 9.54 13.20
CA ASP A 126 2.57 8.94 12.16
C ASP A 126 3.00 7.48 11.93
N SER A 127 2.04 6.63 11.58
CA SER A 127 2.29 5.23 11.22
C SER A 127 1.17 4.75 10.31
N GLY A 128 1.47 3.78 9.46
CA GLY A 128 0.49 3.16 8.59
C GLY A 128 0.74 1.69 8.34
N LEU A 129 -0.33 0.94 8.20
CA LEU A 129 -0.32 -0.44 7.74
C LEU A 129 -1.07 -0.50 6.41
N ILE A 130 -0.44 -1.16 5.45
CA ILE A 130 -0.98 -1.43 4.13
C ILE A 130 -1.02 -2.95 3.98
N THR A 131 -2.21 -3.48 3.75
CA THR A 131 -2.45 -4.88 3.44
C THR A 131 -2.79 -5.00 1.97
N ILE A 132 -2.08 -5.88 1.27
CA ILE A 132 -2.25 -6.14 -0.15
C ILE A 132 -2.58 -7.61 -0.32
N THR A 133 -3.74 -7.89 -0.88
CA THR A 133 -4.22 -9.26 -1.15
C THR A 133 -4.19 -9.49 -2.66
N ALA A 134 -3.57 -10.59 -3.07
CA ALA A 134 -3.57 -11.04 -4.45
C ALA A 134 -4.44 -12.31 -4.55
N ASP A 135 -5.46 -12.28 -5.41
CA ASP A 135 -6.49 -13.33 -5.50
C ASP A 135 -6.06 -14.60 -6.25
N TRP A 136 -4.80 -14.65 -6.70
CA TRP A 136 -4.20 -15.80 -7.37
C TRP A 136 -3.32 -16.62 -6.43
N ASP A 137 -2.89 -17.80 -6.88
CA ASP A 137 -1.92 -18.70 -6.25
C ASP A 137 -2.02 -18.83 -4.71
N GLY A 138 -3.24 -19.01 -4.20
CA GLY A 138 -3.50 -19.32 -2.79
C GLY A 138 -3.75 -18.11 -1.88
N GLU A 139 -4.22 -17.00 -2.44
CA GLU A 139 -4.62 -15.77 -1.73
C GLU A 139 -3.47 -15.23 -0.86
N ALA A 140 -2.46 -14.67 -1.52
CA ALA A 140 -1.32 -14.11 -0.83
C ALA A 140 -1.67 -12.78 -0.19
N VAL A 141 -1.44 -12.67 1.12
CA VAL A 141 -1.61 -11.44 1.89
C VAL A 141 -0.25 -10.90 2.28
N LEU A 142 0.09 -9.73 1.73
CA LEU A 142 1.29 -8.96 2.02
C LEU A 142 0.94 -7.83 3.00
N SER A 143 1.80 -7.59 3.97
CA SER A 143 1.66 -6.47 4.89
C SER A 143 2.88 -5.58 4.80
N LEU A 144 2.67 -4.31 4.54
CA LEU A 144 3.68 -3.28 4.42
C LEU A 144 3.42 -2.23 5.50
N HIS A 145 4.40 -2.04 6.36
CA HIS A 145 4.41 -0.94 7.32
C HIS A 145 5.04 0.29 6.68
N VAL A 146 4.43 1.45 6.91
CA VAL A 146 4.98 2.76 6.54
C VAL A 146 5.11 3.61 7.80
N SER A 147 6.24 4.27 7.89
CA SER A 147 6.60 5.17 8.98
C SER A 147 7.42 6.34 8.41
N PRO A 148 7.75 7.37 9.22
CA PRO A 148 8.44 8.55 8.72
C PRO A 148 9.74 8.22 7.99
N GLY A 149 9.76 8.51 6.69
CA GLY A 149 10.88 8.27 5.78
C GLY A 149 11.21 6.79 5.51
N GLN A 150 10.38 5.85 5.96
CA GLN A 150 10.67 4.41 5.88
C GLN A 150 9.44 3.57 5.52
N SER A 151 9.70 2.44 4.88
CA SER A 151 8.67 1.43 4.61
C SER A 151 9.29 0.04 4.62
N ALA A 152 8.63 -0.93 5.22
CA ALA A 152 9.15 -2.28 5.39
C ALA A 152 8.04 -3.35 5.33
N PHE A 153 8.33 -4.46 4.65
CA PHE A 153 7.44 -5.61 4.66
C PHE A 153 7.46 -6.32 6.02
N LEU A 154 6.28 -6.63 6.53
CA LEU A 154 6.11 -7.34 7.79
C LEU A 154 5.94 -8.84 7.53
N GLY A 155 6.79 -9.64 8.18
CA GLY A 155 6.69 -11.09 8.13
C GLY A 155 5.46 -11.60 8.89
N ARG A 156 4.94 -12.76 8.45
CA ARG A 156 3.83 -13.47 9.13
C ARG A 156 4.21 -13.79 10.58
N GLY A 157 3.29 -13.52 11.52
CA GLY A 157 3.43 -13.89 12.94
C GLY A 157 4.42 -13.03 13.73
N THR A 158 4.90 -11.91 13.17
CA THR A 158 5.75 -10.97 13.92
C THR A 158 4.93 -10.14 14.90
N LYS A 159 5.54 -9.76 16.03
CA LYS A 159 4.93 -8.82 17.00
C LYS A 159 4.57 -7.49 16.35
N ALA A 160 5.45 -6.99 15.47
CA ALA A 160 5.23 -5.76 14.71
C ALA A 160 3.96 -5.82 13.84
N LEU A 161 3.65 -6.98 13.24
CA LEU A 161 2.42 -7.15 12.48
C LEU A 161 1.18 -7.10 13.37
N ALA A 162 1.21 -7.70 14.56
CA ALA A 162 0.10 -7.61 15.50
C ALA A 162 -0.14 -6.16 15.94
N GLU A 163 0.93 -5.45 16.34
CA GLU A 163 0.86 -4.05 16.75
C GLU A 163 0.36 -3.13 15.61
N ALA A 164 0.82 -3.37 14.39
CA ALA A 164 0.37 -2.61 13.22
C ALA A 164 -1.11 -2.87 12.90
N LYS A 165 -1.60 -4.10 13.11
CA LYS A 165 -3.02 -4.45 12.92
C LYS A 165 -3.93 -3.82 13.96
N ASP A 166 -3.47 -3.78 15.22
CA ASP A 166 -4.21 -3.08 16.29
C ASP A 166 -4.32 -1.58 15.96
N ALA A 167 -3.21 -0.96 15.52
CA ALA A 167 -3.22 0.44 15.09
C ALA A 167 -4.10 0.69 13.84
N GLU A 168 -4.08 -0.21 12.85
CA GLU A 168 -4.99 -0.16 11.70
C GLU A 168 -6.45 -0.17 12.14
N PHE A 169 -6.80 -1.06 13.08
CA PHE A 169 -8.16 -1.16 13.59
C PHE A 169 -8.62 0.14 14.24
N ASP A 170 -7.78 0.74 15.09
CA ASP A 170 -8.07 2.02 15.74
C ASP A 170 -8.31 3.14 14.72
N VAL A 171 -7.48 3.24 13.67
CA VAL A 171 -7.63 4.22 12.59
C VAL A 171 -8.94 4.02 11.81
N ARG A 172 -9.27 2.77 11.44
CA ARG A 172 -10.52 2.46 10.74
C ARG A 172 -11.75 2.82 11.57
N CYS A 173 -11.71 2.63 12.89
CA CYS A 173 -12.78 3.03 13.79
C CYS A 173 -12.96 4.55 13.82
N ALA A 174 -11.87 5.32 13.96
CA ALA A 174 -11.92 6.78 13.95
C ALA A 174 -12.54 7.35 12.65
N VAL A 175 -12.21 6.76 11.51
CA VAL A 175 -12.79 7.16 10.21
C VAL A 175 -14.27 6.77 10.08
N THR A 176 -14.65 5.59 10.60
CA THR A 176 -16.05 5.15 10.54
C THR A 176 -16.94 6.04 11.40
N ASP A 177 -16.50 6.40 12.60
CA ASP A 177 -17.25 7.27 13.52
C ASP A 177 -17.44 8.69 12.94
N SER A 178 -16.42 9.26 12.29
CA SER A 178 -16.53 10.57 11.63
C SER A 178 -17.43 10.56 10.39
N THR A 179 -17.61 9.41 9.73
CA THR A 179 -18.54 9.26 8.60
C THR A 179 -20.01 9.22 9.06
N ILE A 180 -20.27 8.85 10.32
CA ILE A 180 -21.62 8.83 10.91
C ILE A 180 -22.14 10.25 11.23
N ASP A 181 -21.25 11.24 11.39
CA ASP A 181 -21.61 12.65 11.64
C ASP A 181 -21.70 13.51 10.35
N GLY A 182 -21.52 12.92 9.17
CA GLY A 182 -21.34 13.64 7.90
C GLY A 182 -22.42 13.45 6.83
N LEU A 183 -23.59 12.89 7.16
CA LEU A 183 -24.77 12.96 6.30
C LEU A 183 -25.73 14.04 6.81
N LEU A 184 -25.44 15.31 6.51
CA LEU A 184 -26.38 16.41 6.25
C LEU A 184 -25.62 17.68 5.80
#